data_AF-A0AAP5Z0M8-F1
#
_entry.id   AF-A0AAP5Z0M8-F1
#
_cell.length_a   1.000
_cell.length_b   1.000
_cell.length_c   1.000
_cell.angle_alpha   90.00
_cell.angle_beta   90.00
_cell.angle_gamma   90.00
#
_symmetry.space_group_name_H-M   'P 1'
#
loop_
_entity.id
_entity.type
_entity.pdbx_description
1 polymer ?
#
loop_
_entity_poly.entity_id
_entity_poly.type
_entity_poly.pdbx_seq_one_letter_code
_entity_poly.pdbx_strand_id
1 'polypeptide(L)' 'VNGKPVTDSQSYTVATYSYAASGGDGYHVFEKGTLESQGDSVTQVLIDQFKAKKDVIVPALGRQVDVSVKE' A
#
# COMPACT_ATOMS: atom_id res chain seq x y z
N VAL A 1 -1.35 7.65 -9.44
CA VAL A 1 -2.36 6.62 -9.10
C VAL A 1 -3.22 6.31 -10.33
N ASN A 2 -3.35 5.03 -10.72
CA ASN A 2 -4.12 4.60 -11.91
C ASN A 2 -3.72 5.33 -13.21
N GLY A 3 -2.41 5.43 -13.48
CA GLY A 3 -1.87 6.10 -14.66
C GLY A 3 -1.92 7.64 -14.61
N LYS A 4 -2.47 8.25 -13.56
CA LYS A 4 -2.48 9.70 -13.36
C LYS A 4 -1.35 10.14 -12.42
N PRO A 5 -0.71 11.30 -12.64
CA PRO A 5 0.22 11.89 -11.68
C PRO A 5 -0.41 12.06 -10.29
N VAL A 6 0.41 11.98 -9.25
CA VAL A 6 0.00 12.36 -7.89
C VAL A 6 0.08 13.88 -7.78
N THR A 7 -0.89 14.48 -7.10
CA THR A 7 -0.97 15.94 -6.94
C THR A 7 -1.09 16.30 -5.46
N ASP A 8 -0.34 17.29 -5.00
CA ASP A 8 -0.30 17.70 -3.59
C ASP A 8 -1.64 18.22 -3.05
N SER A 9 -2.51 18.74 -3.92
CA SER A 9 -3.82 19.26 -3.55
C SER A 9 -4.89 18.18 -3.34
N GLN A 10 -4.57 16.91 -3.58
CA GLN A 10 -5.52 15.80 -3.55
C GLN A 10 -5.25 14.91 -2.33
N SER A 11 -6.30 14.58 -1.59
CA SER A 11 -6.24 13.55 -0.54
C SER A 11 -6.35 12.16 -1.15
N TYR A 12 -5.54 11.22 -0.63
CA TYR A 12 -5.54 9.81 -1.03
C TYR A 12 -5.68 8.92 0.20
N THR A 13 -6.47 7.86 0.07
CA THR A 13 -6.52 6.79 1.06
C THR A 13 -5.50 5.72 0.68
N VAL A 14 -4.70 5.30 1.66
CA VAL A 14 -3.68 4.28 1.49
C VAL A 14 -3.82 3.21 2.56
N ALA A 15 -3.47 1.96 2.23
CA ALA A 15 -3.36 0.89 3.20
C ALA A 15 -1.89 0.69 3.56
N THR A 16 -1.59 0.60 4.86
CA THR A 16 -0.25 0.28 5.37
C THR A 16 -0.38 -0.55 6.66
N TYR A 17 0.74 -1.07 7.17
CA TYR A 17 0.79 -1.82 8.42
C TYR A 17 1.28 -0.95 9.57
N SER A 18 0.99 -1.37 10.81
CA SER A 18 1.15 -0.54 12.02
C SER A 18 2.55 0.04 12.20
N TYR A 19 3.60 -0.71 11.91
CA TYR A 19 4.98 -0.25 12.09
C TYR A 19 5.32 0.94 11.17
N ALA A 20 4.97 0.87 9.89
CA ALA A 20 5.15 2.00 8.98
C ALA A 20 4.20 3.17 9.32
N ALA A 21 2.95 2.87 9.75
CA ALA A 21 2.00 3.89 10.18
C ALA A 21 2.53 4.75 11.35
N SER A 22 3.32 4.13 12.24
CA SER A 22 3.97 4.81 13.36
C SER A 22 5.36 5.38 13.03
N GLY A 23 5.71 5.56 11.76
CA GLY A 23 6.99 6.15 11.35
C GLY A 23 8.19 5.19 11.34
N GLY A 24 7.96 3.87 11.43
CA GLY A 24 8.99 2.86 11.25
C GLY A 24 9.75 3.03 9.93
N ASP A 25 11.02 2.61 9.87
CA ASP A 25 11.93 2.82 8.74
C ASP A 25 12.06 4.29 8.25
N GLY A 26 11.67 5.26 9.07
CA GLY A 26 11.70 6.68 8.72
C GLY A 26 10.48 7.16 7.92
N TYR A 27 9.40 6.38 7.84
CA TYR A 27 8.16 6.75 7.15
C TYR A 27 7.28 7.75 7.95
N HIS A 28 7.88 8.84 8.44
CA HIS A 28 7.20 9.90 9.21
C HIS A 28 6.03 10.58 8.48
N VAL A 29 5.91 10.39 7.17
CA VAL A 29 4.78 10.87 6.38
C VAL A 29 3.45 10.25 6.85
N PHE A 30 3.46 8.99 7.29
CA PHE A 30 2.23 8.31 7.72
C PHE A 30 1.74 8.78 9.09
N GLU A 31 2.63 9.24 9.97
CA GLU A 31 2.26 9.82 11.28
C GLU A 31 1.42 11.10 11.12
N LYS A 32 1.52 11.77 9.97
CA LYS A 32 0.77 12.98 9.65
C LYS A 32 -0.59 12.72 9.00
N GLY A 33 -0.88 11.46 8.66
CA GLY A 33 -2.14 11.05 8.05
C GLY A 33 -3.28 10.92 9.06
N THR A 34 -4.50 10.81 8.55
CA THR A 34 -5.69 10.49 9.36
C THR A 34 -5.96 9.00 9.27
N LEU A 35 -6.17 8.34 10.42
CA LEU A 35 -6.56 6.93 10.46
C LEU A 35 -8.02 6.78 10.01
N GLU A 36 -8.22 6.18 8.83
CA GLU A 36 -9.56 5.90 8.28
C GLU A 36 -10.15 4.59 8.83
N SER A 37 -9.34 3.53 8.92
CA SER A 37 -9.74 2.25 9.51
C SER A 37 -8.52 1.43 9.94
N GLN A 38 -8.73 0.51 10.87
CA GLN A 38 -7.72 -0.42 11.34
C GLN A 38 -8.21 -1.86 11.13
N GLY A 39 -7.40 -2.66 10.43
CA GLY A 39 -7.68 -4.07 10.18
C GLY A 39 -6.86 -5.01 11.06
N ASP A 40 -6.96 -6.31 10.74
CA ASP A 40 -6.18 -7.36 11.39
C ASP A 40 -4.69 -7.32 11.02
N SER A 41 -3.91 -8.21 11.63
CA SER A 41 -2.51 -8.42 11.25
C SER A 41 -2.37 -8.71 9.74
N VAL A 42 -1.27 -8.26 9.15
CA VAL A 42 -0.95 -8.49 7.72
C VAL A 42 -1.10 -9.96 7.35
N THR A 43 -0.62 -10.86 8.20
CA THR A 43 -0.72 -12.31 8.00
C THR A 43 -2.18 -12.76 7.88
N GLN A 44 -3.05 -12.29 8.78
CA GLN A 44 -4.46 -12.68 8.77
C GLN A 44 -5.18 -12.12 7.55
N VAL A 45 -4.93 -10.86 7.20
CA VAL A 45 -5.47 -10.23 5.98
C VAL A 45 -5.08 -11.03 4.72
N LEU A 46 -3.83 -11.48 4.65
CA LEU A 46 -3.36 -12.33 3.53
C LEU A 46 -4.06 -13.70 3.52
N ILE A 47 -4.16 -14.37 4.67
CA ILE A 47 -4.87 -15.65 4.80
C ILE A 47 -6.31 -15.52 4.30
N ASP A 48 -7.02 -14.50 4.76
CA ASP A 48 -8.42 -14.29 4.41
C ASP A 48 -8.57 -13.96 2.93
N GLN A 49 -7.61 -13.23 2.36
CA GLN A 49 -7.64 -12.95 0.94
C GLN A 49 -7.36 -14.19 0.07
N PHE A 50 -6.48 -15.09 0.51
CA PHE A 50 -6.29 -16.38 -0.16
C PHE A 50 -7.54 -17.26 -0.06
N LYS A 51 -8.19 -17.33 1.10
CA LYS A 51 -9.46 -18.06 1.28
C LYS A 51 -10.57 -17.50 0.37
N ALA A 52 -10.66 -16.18 0.25
CA ALA A 52 -11.68 -15.50 -0.54
C ALA A 52 -11.45 -15.66 -2.05
N LYS A 53 -10.21 -15.49 -2.53
CA LYS A 53 -9.88 -15.57 -3.96
C LYS A 53 -9.77 -16.99 -4.48
N LYS A 54 -9.33 -17.94 -3.62
CA LYS A 54 -9.08 -19.38 -3.90
C LYS A 54 -8.00 -19.62 -4.96
N ASP A 55 -8.16 -19.05 -6.14
CA ASP A 55 -7.23 -19.13 -7.25
C ASP A 55 -6.31 -17.91 -7.26
N VAL A 56 -5.00 -18.16 -7.23
CA VAL A 56 -3.97 -17.12 -7.26
C VAL A 56 -3.34 -17.11 -8.64
N ILE A 57 -3.61 -16.05 -9.40
CA ILE A 57 -2.99 -15.84 -10.71
C ILE A 57 -1.63 -15.19 -10.47
N VAL A 58 -0.57 -15.85 -10.93
CA VAL A 58 0.78 -15.27 -10.90
C VAL A 58 0.79 -14.03 -11.79
N PRO A 59 1.12 -12.85 -11.24
CA PRO A 59 1.15 -11.63 -12.03
C PRO A 59 2.30 -11.65 -13.05
N ALA A 60 2.14 -10.89 -14.14
CA ALA A 60 3.18 -10.75 -15.15
C ALA A 60 4.50 -10.23 -14.52
N LEU A 61 5.62 -10.79 -14.98
CA LEU A 61 6.95 -10.29 -14.65
C LEU A 61 7.12 -8.86 -15.19
N GLY A 62 7.91 -8.03 -14.50
CA GLY A 62 8.17 -6.65 -14.93
C GLY A 62 7.05 -5.63 -14.63
N ARG A 63 6.01 -6.00 -13.87
CA ARG A 63 4.95 -5.05 -13.47
C ARG A 63 5.38 -3.96 -12.48
N GLN A 64 6.58 -4.07 -11.91
CA GLN A 64 7.11 -3.09 -10.97
C GLN A 64 7.66 -1.90 -11.76
N VAL A 65 7.17 -0.71 -11.45
CA VAL A 65 7.66 0.54 -12.05
C VAL A 65 8.78 1.08 -11.18
N ASP A 66 9.98 1.19 -11.74
CA ASP A 66 11.08 1.93 -11.11
C ASP A 66 10.86 3.43 -11.33
N VAL A 67 10.57 4.14 -10.24
CA VAL A 67 10.34 5.58 -10.24
C VAL A 67 11.62 6.39 -10.00
N SER A 68 12.77 5.73 -9.83
CA SER A 68 14.08 6.39 -9.67
C SER A 68 14.73 6.74 -11.00
N VAL A 69 14.29 6.10 -12.10
CA VAL A 69 14.73 6.42 -13.46
C VAL A 69 14.09 7.75 -13.85
N LYS A 70 14.89 8.82 -13.90
CA LYS A 70 14.48 10.08 -14.52
C LYS A 70 14.46 9.88 -16.04
N GLU A 71 13.37 10.29 -16.68
CA GLU A 71 13.32 10.51 -18.14
C GLU A 71 14.36 11.58 -18.57
#